data_AF-A0A450ZXN5-F1
#
_entry.id   AF-A0A450ZXN5-F1
#
_cell.length_a   1.000
_cell.length_b   1.000
_cell.length_c   1.000
_cell.angle_alpha   90.00
_cell.angle_beta   90.00
_cell.angle_gamma   90.00
#
_symmetry.space_group_name_H-M   'P 1'
#
loop_
_entity.id
_entity.type
_entity.pdbx_description
1 polymer ?
#
loop_
_entity_poly.entity_id
_entity_poly.type
_entity_poly.pdbx_seq_one_letter_code
_entity_poly.pdbx_strand_id
1 'polypeptide(L)'
;MGAIGGLTIISSIIGLIKWIRGRPIINNEKNDDGKITITTGDGDNVTVNERLWEMYKNKIIIRNLKTAIHDPLSRDGVESVGITSKNEGGSIVNWDEEGLFDTLHNDGKLIGEDLSEKSLEIISPSFQSGNKWRFLEGFSPFHASISDSKFIERVNNSETFSKGDVLKVELRSTRYEKDGRIVTDLDITKVIDHIKTPNQQDINLDADE
;
A
#
# COMPACT_ATOMS: atom_id res chain seq x y z
N MET A 1 15.27 -8.88 31.06
CA MET A 1 14.20 -7.88 31.05
C MET A 1 13.57 -7.88 29.67
N GLY A 2 12.52 -8.67 29.46
CA GLY A 2 11.80 -8.73 28.18
C GLY A 2 10.77 -7.62 28.14
N ALA A 3 10.78 -6.81 27.08
CA ALA A 3 9.86 -5.71 26.90
C ALA A 3 8.41 -6.21 26.97
N ILE A 4 7.60 -5.58 27.81
CA ILE A 4 6.16 -5.73 27.83
C ILE A 4 5.65 -4.99 26.59
N GLY A 5 5.64 -5.68 25.44
CA GLY A 5 4.92 -5.21 24.26
C GLY A 5 3.44 -5.19 24.60
N GLY A 6 2.82 -4.01 24.60
CA GLY A 6 1.41 -3.85 24.91
C GLY A 6 0.57 -4.74 23.98
N LEU A 7 -0.20 -5.66 24.57
CA LEU A 7 -1.05 -6.58 23.81
C LEU A 7 -2.14 -5.76 23.10
N THR A 8 -1.95 -5.50 21.81
CA THR A 8 -2.94 -4.79 21.00
C THR A 8 -4.03 -5.78 20.61
N ILE A 9 -5.29 -5.44 20.92
CA ILE A 9 -6.46 -6.24 20.53
C ILE A 9 -7.11 -5.58 19.31
N ILE A 10 -7.25 -6.32 18.22
CA ILE A 10 -7.94 -5.88 17.00
C ILE A 10 -9.19 -6.72 16.80
N SER A 11 -10.32 -6.07 16.53
CA SER A 11 -11.63 -6.71 16.36
C SER A 11 -12.17 -6.68 14.93
N SER A 12 -11.59 -5.89 14.02
CA SER A 12 -12.03 -5.78 12.63
C SER A 12 -11.04 -6.38 11.64
N ILE A 13 -11.55 -6.94 10.53
CA ILE A 13 -10.71 -7.50 9.46
C ILE A 13 -9.90 -6.43 8.74
N ILE A 14 -10.47 -5.24 8.57
CA ILE A 14 -9.76 -4.08 8.01
C ILE A 14 -8.63 -3.66 8.94
N GLY A 15 -8.89 -3.59 10.25
CA GLY A 15 -7.87 -3.30 11.26
C GLY A 15 -6.74 -4.32 11.25
N LEU A 16 -7.06 -5.61 11.09
CA LEU A 16 -6.06 -6.67 11.04
C LEU A 16 -5.19 -6.55 9.77
N ILE A 17 -5.79 -6.34 8.61
CA ILE A 17 -5.06 -6.13 7.33
C ILE A 17 -4.16 -4.90 7.44
N LYS A 18 -4.69 -3.79 7.97
CA LYS A 18 -3.94 -2.56 8.23
C LYS A 18 -2.88 -2.69 9.29
N TRP A 19 -2.98 -3.63 10.21
CA TRP A 19 -1.93 -3.91 11.17
C TRP A 19 -0.86 -4.77 10.50
N ILE A 20 -1.23 -5.82 9.76
CA ILE A 20 -0.26 -6.69 9.07
C ILE A 20 0.54 -5.89 8.04
N ARG A 21 -0.09 -5.03 7.23
CA ARG A 21 0.57 -4.19 6.20
C ARG A 21 1.55 -4.94 5.29
N GLY A 22 1.20 -6.17 4.89
CA GLY A 22 2.08 -7.02 4.09
C GLY A 22 3.30 -7.57 4.82
N ARG A 23 3.47 -7.31 6.12
CA ARG A 23 4.53 -7.92 6.94
C ARG A 23 4.36 -9.45 6.97
N PRO A 24 5.45 -10.23 6.86
CA PRO A 24 5.35 -11.68 6.91
C PRO A 24 4.89 -12.11 8.30
N ILE A 25 3.87 -12.98 8.35
CA ILE A 25 3.44 -13.63 9.58
C ILE A 25 4.37 -14.81 9.83
N ILE A 26 5.14 -14.75 10.91
CA ILE A 26 6.11 -15.81 11.27
C ILE A 26 5.55 -16.79 12.29
N ASN A 27 4.52 -16.38 13.05
CA ASN A 27 3.86 -17.25 14.02
C ASN A 27 2.38 -16.89 14.17
N ASN A 28 1.56 -17.92 14.45
CA ASN A 28 0.19 -17.75 14.92
C ASN A 28 -0.12 -18.84 15.96
N GLU A 29 -0.34 -18.45 17.20
CA GLU A 29 -0.57 -19.37 18.32
C GLU A 29 -1.96 -19.18 18.90
N LYS A 30 -2.65 -20.30 19.18
CA LYS A 30 -3.90 -20.28 19.91
C LYS A 30 -3.61 -20.24 21.41
N ASN A 31 -4.07 -19.20 22.07
CA ASN A 31 -3.94 -18.99 23.51
C ASN A 31 -4.96 -19.86 24.29
N ASP A 32 -4.75 -19.99 25.59
CA ASP A 32 -5.67 -20.70 26.50
C ASP A 32 -7.09 -20.09 26.54
N ASP A 33 -7.21 -18.80 26.24
CA ASP A 33 -8.50 -18.09 26.14
C ASP A 33 -9.20 -18.27 24.78
N GLY A 34 -8.64 -19.10 23.89
CA GLY A 34 -9.18 -19.41 22.57
C GLY A 34 -8.92 -18.35 21.51
N LYS A 35 -8.23 -17.25 21.84
CA LYS A 35 -7.80 -16.24 20.87
C LYS A 35 -6.52 -16.65 20.15
N ILE A 36 -6.23 -15.99 19.03
CA ILE A 36 -5.03 -16.20 18.23
C ILE A 36 -4.09 -15.02 18.43
N THR A 37 -2.86 -15.28 18.85
CA THR A 37 -1.76 -14.31 18.86
C THR A 37 -0.96 -14.46 17.58
N ILE A 38 -0.84 -13.39 16.82
CA ILE A 38 -0.11 -13.33 15.54
C ILE A 38 1.18 -12.56 15.76
N THR A 39 2.30 -13.12 15.31
CA THR A 39 3.62 -12.47 15.35
C THR A 39 4.11 -12.18 13.93
N THR A 40 4.53 -10.95 13.67
CA THR A 40 5.13 -10.53 12.40
C THR A 40 6.64 -10.64 12.41
N GLY A 41 7.28 -10.61 11.23
CA GLY A 41 8.74 -10.77 11.07
C GLY A 41 9.60 -9.72 11.77
N ASP A 42 9.04 -8.58 12.14
CA ASP A 42 9.66 -7.51 12.95
C ASP A 42 9.48 -7.71 14.47
N GLY A 43 8.79 -8.78 14.90
CA GLY A 43 8.59 -9.15 16.30
C GLY A 43 7.35 -8.54 16.96
N ASP A 44 6.55 -7.76 16.23
CA ASP A 44 5.29 -7.21 16.72
C ASP A 44 4.24 -8.31 16.91
N ASN A 45 3.38 -8.13 17.92
CA ASN A 45 2.32 -9.08 18.27
C ASN A 45 0.95 -8.41 18.30
N VAL A 46 -0.06 -9.12 17.79
CA VAL A 46 -1.47 -8.75 17.93
C VAL A 46 -2.29 -9.96 18.34
N THR A 47 -3.29 -9.73 19.20
CA THR A 47 -4.25 -10.77 19.56
C THR A 47 -5.60 -10.50 18.90
N VAL A 48 -6.14 -11.51 18.23
CA VAL A 48 -7.43 -11.48 17.55
C VAL A 48 -8.28 -12.67 17.97
N ASN A 49 -9.60 -12.57 17.84
CA ASN A 49 -10.45 -13.75 18.05
C ASN A 49 -10.29 -14.76 16.90
N GLU A 50 -10.56 -16.04 17.17
CA GLU A 50 -10.43 -17.13 16.19
C GLU A 50 -11.25 -16.90 14.92
N ARG A 51 -12.48 -16.37 15.06
CA ARG A 51 -13.34 -16.06 13.90
C ARG A 51 -12.69 -15.04 12.97
N LEU A 52 -12.09 -14.00 13.51
CA LEU A 52 -11.40 -12.96 12.74
C LEU A 52 -10.19 -13.54 12.01
N TRP A 53 -9.44 -14.44 12.64
CA TRP A 53 -8.34 -15.17 12.01
C TRP A 53 -8.82 -16.06 10.86
N GLU A 54 -9.90 -16.81 11.04
CA GLU A 54 -10.50 -17.61 9.96
C GLU A 54 -10.99 -16.73 8.80
N MET A 55 -11.56 -15.55 9.09
CA MET A 55 -11.97 -14.59 8.06
C MET A 55 -10.77 -14.06 7.27
N TYR A 56 -9.65 -13.77 7.94
CA TYR A 56 -8.42 -13.31 7.28
C TYR A 56 -7.84 -14.37 6.33
N LYS A 57 -7.86 -15.65 6.72
CA LYS A 57 -7.43 -16.78 5.87
C LYS A 57 -8.40 -17.08 4.72
N ASN A 58 -9.64 -16.62 4.81
CA ASN A 58 -10.65 -16.93 3.80
C ASN A 58 -10.52 -16.01 2.57
N LYS A 59 -10.02 -16.58 1.48
CA LYS A 59 -9.81 -15.89 0.20
C LYS A 59 -11.05 -15.20 -0.35
N ILE A 60 -12.23 -15.80 -0.20
CA ILE A 60 -13.49 -15.25 -0.71
C ILE A 60 -13.86 -13.99 0.10
N ILE A 61 -13.72 -14.04 1.42
CA ILE A 61 -13.98 -12.89 2.30
C ILE A 61 -13.03 -11.74 1.97
N ILE A 62 -11.73 -12.01 1.86
CA ILE A 62 -10.73 -11.00 1.52
C ILE A 62 -11.00 -10.39 0.14
N ARG A 63 -11.33 -11.22 -0.87
CA ARG A 63 -11.65 -10.76 -2.21
C ARG A 63 -12.88 -9.83 -2.20
N ASN A 64 -13.96 -10.25 -1.55
CA ASN A 64 -15.18 -9.43 -1.47
C ASN A 64 -14.94 -8.11 -0.72
N LEU A 65 -14.15 -8.15 0.35
CA LEU A 65 -13.76 -6.95 1.09
C LEU A 65 -12.95 -5.99 0.20
N LYS A 66 -11.98 -6.51 -0.55
CA LYS A 66 -11.20 -5.72 -1.50
C LYS A 66 -12.11 -5.04 -2.53
N THR A 67 -13.04 -5.77 -3.15
CA THR A 67 -13.98 -5.17 -4.12
C THR A 67 -14.84 -4.08 -3.48
N ALA A 68 -15.36 -4.31 -2.27
CA ALA A 68 -16.18 -3.32 -1.56
C ALA A 68 -15.42 -2.03 -1.22
N ILE A 69 -14.09 -2.10 -1.09
CA ILE A 69 -13.21 -0.95 -0.87
C ILE A 69 -12.80 -0.30 -2.21
N HIS A 70 -12.44 -1.11 -3.20
CA HIS A 70 -11.89 -0.64 -4.48
C HIS A 70 -12.91 0.10 -5.35
N ASP A 71 -14.12 -0.46 -5.48
CA ASP A 71 -15.16 0.09 -6.34
C ASP A 71 -15.51 1.56 -6.03
N PRO A 72 -15.66 1.98 -4.76
CA PRO A 72 -15.85 3.39 -4.42
C PRO A 72 -14.57 4.23 -4.53
N LEU A 73 -13.39 3.73 -4.12
CA LEU A 73 -12.12 4.48 -4.21
C LEU A 73 -11.67 4.76 -5.65
N SER A 74 -12.11 3.93 -6.61
CA SER A 74 -11.82 4.11 -8.03
C SER A 74 -12.62 5.24 -8.69
N ARG A 75 -13.59 5.85 -7.98
CA ARG A 75 -14.42 6.94 -8.51
C ARG A 75 -13.70 8.27 -8.36
N ASP A 76 -13.81 9.10 -9.39
CA ASP A 76 -13.23 10.44 -9.34
C ASP A 76 -13.77 11.25 -8.15
N GLY A 77 -12.87 11.90 -7.42
CA GLY A 77 -13.18 12.68 -6.22
C GLY A 77 -13.42 11.89 -4.92
N VAL A 78 -13.24 10.56 -4.89
CA VAL A 78 -13.35 9.76 -3.65
C VAL A 78 -11.97 9.53 -3.03
N GLU A 79 -11.77 10.03 -1.81
CA GLU A 79 -10.48 9.92 -1.10
C GLU A 79 -10.46 8.82 -0.02
N SER A 80 -11.63 8.40 0.47
CA SER A 80 -11.72 7.38 1.52
C SER A 80 -13.06 6.66 1.54
N VAL A 81 -13.08 5.48 2.15
CA VAL A 81 -14.25 4.62 2.35
C VAL A 81 -14.33 4.22 3.81
N GLY A 82 -15.48 4.47 4.44
CA GLY A 82 -15.77 4.04 5.81
C GLY A 82 -16.68 2.82 5.84
N ILE A 83 -16.28 1.78 6.57
CA ILE A 83 -17.14 0.64 6.92
C ILE A 83 -17.43 0.72 8.41
N THR A 84 -18.70 0.90 8.76
CA THR A 84 -19.19 1.04 10.14
C THR A 84 -20.23 -0.01 10.45
N SER A 85 -20.17 -0.56 11.67
CA SER A 85 -21.25 -1.36 12.26
C SER A 85 -22.00 -0.50 13.26
N LYS A 86 -23.32 -0.73 13.43
CA LYS A 86 -24.13 0.02 14.40
C LYS A 86 -23.62 -0.07 15.85
N ASN A 87 -22.93 -1.16 16.20
CA ASN A 87 -22.54 -1.49 17.57
C ASN A 87 -21.02 -1.53 17.79
N GLU A 88 -20.21 -1.33 16.74
CA GLU A 88 -18.74 -1.35 16.82
C GLU A 88 -18.20 -0.20 15.98
N GLY A 89 -17.12 0.45 16.44
CA GLY A 89 -16.50 1.58 15.75
C GLY A 89 -16.21 1.30 14.27
N GLY A 90 -16.19 2.35 13.46
CA GLY A 90 -15.91 2.22 12.03
C GLY A 90 -14.43 2.01 11.72
N SER A 91 -14.15 1.33 10.60
CA SER A 91 -12.83 1.35 9.97
C SER A 91 -12.90 2.23 8.72
N ILE A 92 -12.00 3.20 8.62
CA ILE A 92 -11.82 4.03 7.42
C ILE A 92 -10.64 3.45 6.64
N VAL A 93 -10.77 3.36 5.32
CA VAL A 93 -9.70 3.02 4.38
C VAL A 93 -9.54 4.19 3.44
N ASN A 94 -8.35 4.79 3.43
CA ASN A 94 -8.00 5.84 2.51
C ASN A 94 -7.56 5.25 1.16
N TRP A 95 -7.60 6.06 0.11
CA TRP A 95 -7.24 5.63 -1.23
C TRP A 95 -5.81 5.07 -1.33
N ASP A 96 -4.86 5.61 -0.55
CA ASP A 96 -3.46 5.18 -0.53
C ASP A 96 -3.23 3.85 0.20
N GLU A 97 -4.20 3.41 1.01
CA GLU A 97 -4.17 2.14 1.75
C GLU A 97 -4.81 0.98 0.98
N GLU A 98 -5.40 1.23 -0.19
CA GLU A 98 -6.08 0.21 -1.01
C GLU A 98 -5.15 -0.97 -1.36
N GLY A 99 -3.88 -0.68 -1.67
CA GLY A 99 -2.88 -1.69 -2.03
C GLY A 99 -2.62 -2.72 -0.93
N LEU A 100 -2.93 -2.41 0.34
CA LEU A 100 -2.80 -3.35 1.45
C LEU A 100 -3.69 -4.59 1.27
N PHE A 101 -4.79 -4.45 0.53
CA PHE A 101 -5.76 -5.53 0.29
C PHE A 101 -5.39 -6.40 -0.93
N ASP A 102 -4.43 -5.96 -1.76
CA ASP A 102 -3.93 -6.70 -2.93
C ASP A 102 -3.00 -7.86 -2.52
N THR A 103 -2.17 -7.63 -1.51
CA THR A 103 -1.04 -8.49 -1.11
C THR A 103 -1.45 -9.82 -0.48
N LEU A 104 -2.71 -9.95 -0.07
CA LEU A 104 -3.13 -11.05 0.80
C LEU A 104 -3.29 -12.37 0.03
N HIS A 105 -3.73 -12.33 -1.22
CA HIS A 105 -4.02 -13.54 -2.01
C HIS A 105 -3.96 -13.25 -3.52
N ASN A 106 -2.75 -13.22 -4.09
CA ASN A 106 -2.59 -13.24 -5.56
C ASN A 106 -2.86 -14.66 -6.08
N ASP A 107 -4.08 -14.89 -6.57
CA ASP A 107 -4.58 -16.17 -7.10
C ASP A 107 -4.86 -16.13 -8.62
N GLY A 108 -4.46 -15.04 -9.29
CA GLY A 108 -4.55 -14.94 -10.75
C GLY A 108 -3.49 -15.77 -11.45
N LYS A 109 -3.83 -16.32 -12.62
CA LYS A 109 -2.85 -16.99 -13.49
C LYS A 109 -1.94 -15.92 -14.09
N LEU A 110 -0.63 -16.04 -13.88
CA LEU A 110 0.34 -15.16 -14.54
C LEU A 110 0.23 -15.33 -16.06
N ILE A 111 0.01 -14.23 -16.78
CA ILE A 111 -0.12 -14.23 -18.25
C ILE A 111 0.99 -13.44 -18.93
N GLY A 112 1.68 -12.55 -18.22
CA GLY A 112 2.82 -11.81 -18.78
C GLY A 112 3.52 -10.95 -17.74
N GLU A 113 4.78 -10.63 -18.02
CA GLU A 113 5.58 -9.69 -17.24
C GLU A 113 6.45 -8.90 -18.21
N ASP A 114 6.50 -7.59 -18.02
CA ASP A 114 7.30 -6.67 -18.82
C ASP A 114 8.07 -5.71 -17.91
N LEU A 115 9.29 -5.36 -18.31
CA LEU A 115 10.14 -4.39 -17.63
C LEU A 115 10.41 -3.24 -18.59
N SER A 116 10.18 -1.99 -18.15
CA SER A 116 10.37 -0.83 -19.01
C SER A 116 10.91 0.37 -18.26
N GLU A 117 11.77 1.17 -18.90
CA GLU A 117 12.16 2.47 -18.38
C GLU A 117 11.07 3.51 -18.64
N LYS A 118 10.65 4.23 -17.61
CA LYS A 118 9.57 5.23 -17.67
C LYS A 118 9.96 6.51 -16.93
N SER A 119 9.36 7.63 -17.33
CA SER A 119 9.41 8.90 -16.59
C SER A 119 8.01 9.17 -16.05
N LEU A 120 7.89 9.20 -14.72
CA LEU A 120 6.62 9.24 -14.02
C LEU A 120 6.53 10.50 -13.16
N GLU A 121 5.51 11.32 -13.37
CA GLU A 121 5.25 12.48 -12.51
C GLU A 121 4.61 12.01 -11.20
N ILE A 122 5.13 12.47 -10.06
CA ILE A 122 4.58 12.17 -8.74
C ILE A 122 3.33 13.03 -8.53
N ILE A 123 2.17 12.39 -8.41
CA ILE A 123 0.94 13.06 -7.95
C ILE A 123 0.90 13.08 -6.43
N SER A 124 1.05 11.90 -5.81
CA SER A 124 0.94 11.75 -4.36
C SER A 124 1.85 10.64 -3.86
N PRO A 125 2.92 10.99 -3.14
CA PRO A 125 3.78 10.01 -2.47
C PRO A 125 3.06 9.40 -1.27
N SER A 126 3.40 8.16 -0.93
CA SER A 126 2.97 7.50 0.32
C SER A 126 4.17 7.03 1.14
N PHE A 127 4.35 7.62 2.32
CA PHE A 127 5.47 7.28 3.22
C PHE A 127 5.21 6.03 4.06
N GLN A 128 3.99 5.48 4.02
CA GLN A 128 3.67 4.26 4.74
C GLN A 128 4.13 3.02 3.94
N SER A 129 4.89 2.15 4.59
CA SER A 129 5.34 0.88 4.00
C SER A 129 4.16 0.03 3.53
N GLY A 130 4.26 -0.53 2.31
CA GLY A 130 3.24 -1.37 1.69
C GLY A 130 2.13 -0.62 0.94
N ASN A 131 2.05 0.70 1.08
CA ASN A 131 1.10 1.52 0.32
C ASN A 131 1.64 1.83 -1.10
N LYS A 132 0.75 2.02 -2.07
CA LYS A 132 1.11 2.39 -3.45
C LYS A 132 1.17 3.91 -3.60
N TRP A 133 2.11 4.38 -4.41
CA TRP A 133 2.23 5.79 -4.78
C TRP A 133 1.37 6.06 -6.01
N ARG A 134 0.91 7.31 -6.16
CA ARG A 134 0.15 7.74 -7.33
C ARG A 134 1.02 8.54 -8.29
N PHE A 135 1.03 8.13 -9.55
CA PHE A 135 1.85 8.70 -10.61
C PHE A 135 1.03 9.06 -11.85
N LEU A 136 1.58 9.90 -12.72
CA LEU A 136 1.14 10.07 -14.11
C LEU A 136 2.16 9.49 -15.09
N GLU A 137 1.67 8.79 -16.10
CA GLU A 137 2.38 8.60 -17.37
C GLU A 137 1.66 9.45 -18.43
N GLY A 138 2.24 10.60 -18.76
CA GLY A 138 1.55 11.61 -19.56
C GLY A 138 0.32 12.17 -18.83
N PHE A 139 -0.88 11.88 -19.32
CA PHE A 139 -2.15 12.31 -18.70
C PHE A 139 -2.89 11.18 -17.96
N SER A 140 -2.32 9.97 -17.90
CA SER A 140 -2.98 8.81 -17.32
C SER A 140 -2.50 8.58 -15.89
N PRO A 141 -3.35 8.77 -14.86
CA PRO A 141 -2.99 8.47 -13.49
C PRO A 141 -3.01 6.97 -13.23
N PHE A 142 -2.05 6.46 -12.48
CA PHE A 142 -2.01 5.08 -12.03
C PHE A 142 -1.30 4.94 -10.68
N HIS A 143 -1.47 3.76 -10.08
CA HIS A 143 -0.84 3.41 -8.81
C HIS A 143 0.27 2.39 -9.04
N ALA A 144 1.40 2.58 -8.37
CA ALA A 144 2.49 1.61 -8.37
C ALA A 144 3.10 1.45 -6.98
N SER A 145 3.53 0.24 -6.65
CA SER A 145 4.41 0.00 -5.51
C SER A 145 5.84 0.45 -5.84
N ILE A 146 6.65 0.64 -4.81
CA ILE A 146 8.09 0.84 -4.95
C ILE A 146 8.77 -0.24 -4.14
N SER A 147 9.56 -1.07 -4.82
CA SER A 147 10.35 -2.15 -4.21
C SER A 147 11.86 -1.84 -4.18
N ASP A 148 12.27 -0.66 -4.68
CA ASP A 148 13.64 -0.19 -4.59
C ASP A 148 14.02 0.18 -3.14
N SER A 149 14.62 -0.76 -2.43
CA SER A 149 15.03 -0.59 -1.03
C SER A 149 15.96 0.60 -0.81
N LYS A 150 16.85 0.92 -1.76
CA LYS A 150 17.77 2.07 -1.65
C LYS A 150 17.02 3.37 -1.77
N PHE A 151 16.06 3.46 -2.70
CA PHE A 151 15.21 4.64 -2.81
C PHE A 151 14.36 4.84 -1.56
N ILE A 152 13.71 3.77 -1.08
CA ILE A 152 12.89 3.82 0.15
C ILE A 152 13.72 4.31 1.35
N GLU A 153 14.96 3.84 1.48
CA GLU A 153 15.87 4.35 2.51
C GLU A 153 16.14 5.86 2.36
N ARG A 154 16.35 6.36 1.13
CA ARG A 154 16.47 7.82 0.91
C ARG A 154 15.19 8.55 1.27
N VAL A 155 14.02 8.05 0.90
CA VAL A 155 12.72 8.63 1.25
C VAL A 155 12.53 8.79 2.75
N ASN A 156 12.93 7.79 3.52
CA ASN A 156 12.78 7.83 4.97
C ASN A 156 13.75 8.79 5.67
N ASN A 157 14.84 9.20 5.00
CA ASN A 157 15.93 9.94 5.63
C ASN A 157 16.13 11.36 5.10
N SER A 158 16.09 11.57 3.78
CA SER A 158 16.58 12.82 3.16
C SER A 158 15.96 13.20 1.82
N GLU A 159 15.22 12.31 1.15
CA GLU A 159 14.57 12.62 -0.13
C GLU A 159 13.35 13.53 0.09
N THR A 160 13.26 14.61 -0.69
CA THR A 160 12.17 15.59 -0.59
C THR A 160 11.43 15.68 -1.91
N PHE A 161 10.10 15.77 -1.87
CA PHE A 161 9.24 15.81 -3.05
C PHE A 161 8.48 17.13 -3.14
N SER A 162 8.40 17.68 -4.35
CA SER A 162 7.57 18.81 -4.73
C SER A 162 6.50 18.35 -5.73
N LYS A 163 5.42 19.11 -5.84
CA LYS A 163 4.38 18.84 -6.83
C LYS A 163 4.97 18.92 -8.24
N GLY A 164 4.76 17.87 -9.03
CA GLY A 164 5.26 17.78 -10.41
C GLY A 164 6.65 17.16 -10.56
N ASP A 165 7.31 16.79 -9.45
CA ASP A 165 8.59 16.07 -9.51
C ASP A 165 8.44 14.78 -10.32
N VAL A 166 9.48 14.45 -11.09
CA VAL A 166 9.48 13.31 -12.02
C VAL A 166 10.50 12.28 -11.57
N LEU A 167 10.09 11.01 -11.50
CA LEU A 167 11.00 9.88 -11.31
C LEU A 167 11.27 9.21 -12.65
N LYS A 168 12.55 9.07 -12.99
CA LYS A 168 12.97 8.12 -14.02
C LYS A 168 13.14 6.76 -13.35
N VAL A 169 12.42 5.75 -13.81
CA VAL A 169 12.31 4.47 -13.12
C VAL A 169 12.42 3.29 -14.08
N GLU A 170 12.79 2.14 -13.53
CA GLU A 170 12.48 0.84 -14.10
C GLU A 170 11.14 0.37 -13.51
N LEU A 171 10.14 0.19 -14.37
CA LEU A 171 8.79 -0.21 -13.99
C LEU A 171 8.54 -1.64 -14.47
N ARG A 172 8.24 -2.54 -13.51
CA ARG A 172 7.74 -3.88 -13.75
C ARG A 172 6.21 -3.84 -13.87
N SER A 173 5.70 -4.39 -14.95
CA SER A 173 4.26 -4.59 -15.20
C SER A 173 3.96 -6.08 -15.23
N THR A 174 3.31 -6.59 -14.19
CA THR A 174 2.95 -8.01 -14.10
C THR A 174 1.46 -8.19 -14.34
N ARG A 175 1.11 -8.98 -15.35
CA ARG A 175 -0.26 -9.19 -15.81
C ARG A 175 -0.77 -10.55 -15.38
N TYR A 176 -1.97 -10.56 -14.81
CA TYR A 176 -2.66 -11.75 -14.35
C TYR A 176 -4.03 -11.87 -14.99
N GLU A 177 -4.41 -13.08 -15.37
CA GLU A 177 -5.79 -13.42 -15.67
C GLU A 177 -6.47 -13.89 -14.38
N LYS A 178 -7.53 -13.18 -13.98
CA LYS A 178 -8.31 -13.47 -12.78
C LYS A 178 -9.79 -13.26 -13.06
N ASP A 179 -10.58 -14.30 -12.80
CA ASP A 179 -12.04 -14.29 -12.98
C ASP A 179 -12.47 -13.76 -14.38
N GLY A 180 -11.73 -14.14 -15.43
CA GLY A 180 -11.99 -13.72 -16.82
C GLY A 180 -11.59 -12.27 -17.16
N ARG A 181 -10.88 -11.58 -16.25
CA ARG A 181 -10.36 -10.22 -16.46
C ARG A 181 -8.83 -10.22 -16.41
N ILE A 182 -8.23 -9.27 -17.13
CA ILE A 182 -6.80 -8.98 -17.03
C ILE A 182 -6.60 -7.91 -15.97
N VAL A 183 -5.78 -8.22 -14.96
CA VAL A 183 -5.34 -7.30 -13.92
C VAL A 183 -3.85 -7.06 -14.13
N THR A 184 -3.42 -5.80 -14.03
CA THR A 184 -2.01 -5.43 -14.12
C THR A 184 -1.57 -4.88 -12.77
N ASP A 185 -0.49 -5.42 -12.23
CA ASP A 185 0.21 -4.89 -11.08
C ASP A 185 1.48 -4.16 -11.55
N LEU A 186 1.75 -3.02 -10.91
CA LEU A 186 2.81 -2.10 -11.31
C LEU A 186 3.75 -1.87 -10.13
N ASP A 187 5.03 -2.16 -10.34
CA ASP A 187 6.07 -2.07 -9.32
C ASP A 187 7.30 -1.34 -9.85
N ILE A 188 7.71 -0.28 -9.17
CA ILE A 188 8.96 0.41 -9.43
C ILE A 188 10.07 -0.39 -8.75
N THR A 189 10.80 -1.14 -9.56
CA THR A 189 11.90 -2.01 -9.11
C THR A 189 13.18 -1.22 -8.85
N LYS A 190 13.32 -0.08 -9.52
CA LYS A 190 14.49 0.80 -9.40
C LYS A 190 14.14 2.24 -9.74
N VAL A 191 14.55 3.18 -8.89
CA VAL A 191 14.55 4.62 -9.20
C VAL A 191 15.92 4.99 -9.75
N ILE A 192 15.94 5.35 -11.03
CA ILE A 192 17.15 5.70 -11.79
C ILE A 192 17.54 7.15 -11.51
N ASP A 193 16.55 8.04 -11.50
CA ASP A 193 16.77 9.47 -11.28
C ASP A 193 15.53 10.15 -10.67
N HIS A 194 15.74 11.26 -9.96
CA HIS A 194 14.70 12.11 -9.40
C HIS A 194 14.89 13.54 -9.88
N ILE A 195 14.06 13.94 -10.84
CA ILE A 195 14.10 15.25 -11.47
C ILE A 195 13.14 16.18 -10.71
N LYS A 196 13.72 17.13 -9.97
CA LYS A 196 12.94 18.14 -9.25
C LYS A 196 12.39 19.18 -10.21
N THR A 197 11.13 19.56 -10.00
CA THR A 197 10.53 20.68 -10.71
C THR A 197 11.21 21.97 -10.24
N PRO A 198 11.61 22.88 -11.15
CA PRO A 198 12.17 24.17 -10.74
C PRO A 198 11.16 24.93 -9.89
N ASN A 199 11.50 25.20 -8.63
CA ASN A 199 10.70 26.11 -7.81
C ASN A 199 10.83 27.52 -8.39
N GLN A 200 9.71 28.20 -8.57
CA GLN A 200 9.59 29.54 -9.14
C GLN A 200 10.26 30.66 -8.30
N GLN A 201 11.06 30.32 -7.28
CA GLN A 201 11.64 31.25 -6.31
C GLN A 201 13.06 31.75 -6.65
N ASP A 202 13.72 31.19 -7.67
CA ASP A 202 15.06 31.66 -8.10
C ASP A 202 15.01 32.53 -9.37
N ILE A 203 14.09 33.50 -9.44
CA ILE A 203 14.25 34.64 -10.35
C ILE A 203 14.75 35.80 -9.52
N ASN A 204 16.07 35.86 -9.31
CA ASN A 204 16.71 37.04 -8.75
C ASN A 204 16.62 38.16 -9.80
N LEU A 205 15.64 39.05 -9.63
CA LEU A 205 15.51 40.29 -10.39
C LEU A 205 16.46 41.33 -9.79
N ASP A 206 17.76 41.13 -9.98
CA ASP A 206 18.69 42.25 -9.94
C ASP A 206 18.63 42.92 -11.31
N ALA A 207 17.59 43.75 -11.49
CA ALA A 207 17.58 44.76 -12.54
C ALA A 207 18.25 46.01 -11.98
N ASP A 208 19.48 46.24 -12.42
CA ASP A 208 20.18 47.51 -12.30
C ASP A 208 19.30 48.66 -12.82
N GLU A 209 19.11 49.69 -12.00
CA GLU A 209 19.01 51.11 -12.43
C GLU A 209 19.42 52.07 -11.31
#